data_AF-A0A7W8QJN1-F1
#
_entry.id   AF-A0A7W8QJN1-F1
#
_cell.length_a   1.000
_cell.length_b   1.000
_cell.length_c   1.000
_cell.angle_alpha   90.00
_cell.angle_beta   90.00
_cell.angle_gamma   90.00
#
_symmetry.space_group_name_H-M   'P 1'
#
loop_
_entity.id
_entity.type
_entity.pdbx_description
1 polymer ?
#
loop_
_entity_poly.entity_id
_entity_poly.type
_entity_poly.pdbx_seq_one_letter_code
_entity_poly.pdbx_strand_id
1 'polypeptide(L)'
;MSTGIGPEAQHYSVVVVIAPDERSAEVTIEGRTRVVHGESPRQTRSGALDAAASYAAHLGRPVLVNARDANGSWQLSVSPTGVVQTVGGTDAELGAGREKKGSAGKGRKILVGTASAVLVLGVLGGAGYFALGLLPGGGSGTTASSDAETPIPFEALPAPPGFAAEAAWSHPMAPGIDPTVAPDGGSAAFVSEGGELTLIGPDGTVRWAEKIPVAAGEVENGPYFVADGDGYGVALLGKGRMWLWSAEGGEPVETEVPEGGRVSFAGGAPLVEGGDGDAFVTTAGGDLEKIEVPGSGYGAMLYDGEQVLAAVLSGPWKWARPDGGGGKEVEPDEPKGADEIDRLLTARADHVVVLWTAKRGDDGIVAVHDSRDGSVVAQASVDPDELSEAHWEQGGDVAAYGPVVFDLAAGEGTVTGLVPESASDGRVFGEIDGDPVAVDGTGEASEIAPDTARPWGLLDGRAVVVAGETLYGLSPE
;
A
#
# COMPACT_ATOMS: atom_id res chain seq x y z
N MET A 1 -25.36 -32.77 -28.22
CA MET A 1 -24.85 -31.41 -28.46
C MET A 1 -25.70 -30.46 -27.65
N SER A 2 -25.19 -30.06 -26.48
CA SER A 2 -25.76 -29.05 -25.61
C SER A 2 -24.57 -28.41 -24.91
N THR A 3 -24.23 -27.19 -25.31
CA THR A 3 -23.19 -26.37 -24.70
C THR A 3 -23.72 -25.84 -23.38
N GLY A 4 -23.22 -26.40 -22.27
CA GLY A 4 -23.49 -25.88 -20.94
C GLY A 4 -22.70 -24.60 -20.73
N ILE A 5 -23.40 -23.54 -20.37
CA ILE A 5 -22.85 -22.29 -19.83
C ILE A 5 -22.19 -22.69 -18.50
N GLY A 6 -20.88 -22.45 -18.36
CA GLY A 6 -20.17 -22.65 -17.10
C GLY A 6 -20.71 -21.69 -16.02
N PRO A 7 -20.49 -21.98 -14.73
CA PRO A 7 -20.91 -21.07 -13.68
C PRO A 7 -20.09 -19.78 -13.80
N GLU A 8 -20.74 -18.68 -14.21
CA GLU A 8 -20.21 -17.34 -13.95
C GLU A 8 -19.92 -17.25 -12.45
N ALA A 9 -18.69 -16.88 -12.08
CA ALA A 9 -18.34 -16.54 -10.71
C ALA A 9 -19.35 -15.46 -10.25
N GLN A 10 -20.21 -15.82 -9.29
CA GLN A 10 -21.14 -14.86 -8.70
C GLN A 10 -20.32 -13.93 -7.82
N HIS A 11 -19.78 -12.86 -8.41
CA HIS A 11 -19.19 -11.78 -7.64
C HIS A 11 -20.31 -11.13 -6.82
N TYR A 12 -20.18 -11.17 -5.49
CA TYR A 12 -21.02 -10.39 -4.59
C TYR A 12 -20.71 -8.91 -4.84
N SER A 13 -21.55 -8.29 -5.68
CA SER A 13 -21.35 -6.93 -6.15
C SER A 13 -22.33 -5.96 -5.49
N VAL A 14 -21.79 -4.85 -5.03
CA VAL A 14 -22.55 -3.69 -4.54
C VAL A 14 -22.51 -2.62 -5.62
N VAL A 15 -23.65 -2.00 -5.92
CA VAL A 15 -23.68 -0.84 -6.83
C VAL A 15 -23.97 0.40 -6.01
N VAL A 16 -23.06 1.37 -6.05
CA VAL A 16 -23.24 2.67 -5.42
C VAL A 16 -23.43 3.72 -6.52
N VAL A 17 -24.52 4.46 -6.48
CA VAL A 17 -24.78 5.59 -7.39
C VAL A 17 -24.98 6.84 -6.56
N ILE A 18 -23.99 7.73 -6.58
CA ILE A 18 -24.05 9.02 -5.93
C ILE A 18 -24.83 9.97 -6.83
N ALA A 19 -25.83 10.64 -6.27
CA ALA A 19 -26.64 11.59 -7.00
C ALA A 19 -25.78 12.80 -7.45
N PRO A 20 -26.16 13.49 -8.55
CA PRO A 20 -25.39 14.64 -9.05
C PRO A 20 -25.26 15.81 -8.09
N ASP A 21 -26.14 15.89 -7.08
CA ASP A 21 -26.08 16.89 -6.02
C ASP A 21 -25.20 16.47 -4.84
N GLU A 22 -24.63 15.27 -4.88
CA GLU A 22 -23.76 14.63 -3.88
C GLU A 22 -24.36 14.56 -2.47
N ARG A 23 -25.68 14.74 -2.32
CA ARG A 23 -26.39 14.70 -1.01
C ARG A 23 -27.15 13.40 -0.76
N SER A 24 -27.14 12.52 -1.75
CA SER A 24 -27.72 11.20 -1.62
C SER A 24 -26.95 10.18 -2.45
N ALA A 25 -26.96 8.93 -2.01
CA ALA A 25 -26.41 7.81 -2.74
C ALA A 25 -27.37 6.62 -2.69
N GLU A 26 -27.63 6.02 -3.84
CA GLU A 26 -28.34 4.75 -3.94
C GLU A 26 -27.34 3.60 -3.82
N VAL A 27 -27.49 2.77 -2.79
CA VAL A 27 -26.68 1.57 -2.59
C VAL A 27 -27.54 0.34 -2.84
N THR A 28 -27.19 -0.43 -3.87
CA THR A 28 -27.90 -1.66 -4.26
C THR A 28 -27.07 -2.88 -3.90
N ILE A 29 -27.64 -3.74 -3.05
CA ILE A 29 -27.03 -4.97 -2.55
C ILE A 29 -28.01 -6.11 -2.84
N GLU A 30 -27.59 -7.14 -3.57
CA GLU A 30 -28.45 -8.29 -3.96
C GLU A 30 -29.80 -7.88 -4.58
N GLY A 31 -29.81 -6.81 -5.38
CA GLY A 31 -31.01 -6.27 -6.02
C GLY A 31 -31.95 -5.48 -5.09
N ARG A 32 -31.56 -5.23 -3.83
CA ARG A 32 -32.26 -4.32 -2.91
C ARG A 32 -31.54 -2.99 -2.85
N THR A 33 -32.22 -1.93 -3.29
CA THR A 33 -31.70 -0.57 -3.24
C THR A 33 -32.12 0.13 -1.95
N ARG A 34 -31.16 0.72 -1.25
CA ARG A 34 -31.38 1.68 -0.16
C ARG A 34 -30.80 3.04 -0.53
N VAL A 35 -31.38 4.10 -0.01
CA VAL A 35 -30.88 5.48 -0.20
C VAL A 35 -30.19 5.92 1.08
N VAL A 36 -28.95 6.38 0.95
CA VAL A 36 -28.15 7.01 2.00
C VAL A 36 -28.20 8.52 1.76
N HIS A 37 -28.32 9.29 2.84
CA HIS A 37 -28.29 10.75 2.80
C HIS A 37 -27.19 11.26 3.72
N GLY A 38 -26.43 12.25 3.26
CA GLY A 38 -25.43 12.97 4.05
C GLY A 38 -25.62 14.48 3.95
N GLU A 39 -25.14 15.22 4.96
CA GLU A 39 -25.19 16.68 4.96
C GLU A 39 -24.11 17.29 4.05
N SER A 40 -23.07 16.51 3.75
CA SER A 40 -21.98 16.82 2.83
C SER A 40 -21.75 15.69 1.80
N PRO A 41 -21.06 15.97 0.68
CA PRO A 41 -20.58 14.94 -0.24
C PRO A 41 -19.78 13.83 0.43
N ARG A 42 -18.90 14.22 1.37
CA ARG A 42 -18.06 13.29 2.14
C ARG A 42 -18.90 12.32 2.96
N GLN A 43 -19.86 12.83 3.75
CA GLN A 43 -20.74 11.99 4.57
C GLN A 43 -21.61 11.06 3.73
N THR A 44 -22.10 11.55 2.58
CA THR A 44 -22.89 10.73 1.66
C THR A 44 -22.06 9.58 1.11
N ARG A 45 -20.80 9.82 0.73
CA ARG A 45 -19.87 8.80 0.26
C ARG A 45 -19.52 7.81 1.37
N SER A 46 -19.16 8.30 2.56
CA SER A 46 -18.84 7.45 3.72
C SER A 46 -20.00 6.52 4.05
N GLY A 47 -21.21 7.05 4.24
CA GLY A 47 -22.37 6.22 4.56
C GLY A 47 -22.73 5.19 3.47
N ALA A 48 -22.40 5.48 2.20
CA ALA A 48 -22.57 4.52 1.11
C ALA A 48 -21.51 3.40 1.14
N LEU A 49 -20.28 3.71 1.55
CA LEU A 49 -19.20 2.74 1.73
C LEU A 49 -19.39 1.92 3.01
N ASP A 50 -19.85 2.53 4.11
CA ASP A 50 -20.23 1.82 5.35
C ASP A 50 -21.33 0.79 5.08
N ALA A 51 -22.26 1.14 4.20
CA ALA A 51 -23.28 0.23 3.71
C ALA A 51 -22.68 -0.98 2.95
N ALA A 52 -21.64 -0.78 2.15
CA ALA A 52 -20.92 -1.87 1.49
C ALA A 52 -20.08 -2.68 2.47
N ALA A 53 -19.37 -2.02 3.39
CA ALA A 53 -18.56 -2.63 4.45
C ALA A 53 -19.40 -3.50 5.38
N SER A 54 -20.58 -3.04 5.80
CA SER A 54 -21.52 -3.84 6.59
C SER A 54 -21.95 -5.11 5.87
N TYR A 55 -22.07 -5.06 4.54
CA TYR A 55 -22.42 -6.24 3.74
C TYR A 55 -21.22 -7.18 3.56
N ALA A 56 -20.02 -6.65 3.33
CA ALA A 56 -18.78 -7.42 3.34
C ALA A 56 -18.57 -8.13 4.69
N ALA A 57 -18.81 -7.42 5.80
CA ALA A 57 -18.78 -7.96 7.16
C ALA A 57 -19.80 -9.07 7.34
N HIS A 58 -21.03 -8.90 6.85
CA HIS A 58 -22.05 -9.96 6.91
C HIS A 58 -21.61 -11.23 6.17
N LEU A 59 -20.94 -11.09 5.04
CA LEU A 59 -20.44 -12.22 4.25
C LEU A 59 -19.11 -12.79 4.77
N GLY A 60 -18.41 -12.08 5.65
CA GLY A 60 -17.06 -12.41 6.10
C GLY A 60 -16.02 -12.39 4.97
N ARG A 61 -16.26 -11.61 3.90
CA ARG A 61 -15.36 -11.52 2.75
C ARG A 61 -15.45 -10.16 2.04
N PRO A 62 -14.39 -9.72 1.34
CA PRO A 62 -14.45 -8.49 0.55
C PRO A 62 -15.55 -8.52 -0.52
N VAL A 63 -16.09 -7.34 -0.85
CA VAL A 63 -17.09 -7.17 -1.91
C VAL A 63 -16.62 -6.15 -2.93
N LEU A 64 -16.90 -6.42 -4.21
CA LEU A 64 -16.65 -5.46 -5.27
C LEU A 64 -17.77 -4.43 -5.31
N VAL A 65 -17.40 -3.16 -5.19
CA VAL A 65 -18.29 -2.02 -5.26
C VAL A 65 -18.10 -1.31 -6.58
N ASN A 66 -19.14 -1.32 -7.41
CA ASN A 66 -19.20 -0.50 -8.61
C ASN A 66 -19.81 0.85 -8.22
N ALA A 67 -18.96 1.83 -7.95
CA ALA A 67 -19.34 3.18 -7.60
C ALA A 67 -19.49 4.05 -8.86
N ARG A 68 -20.49 4.93 -8.88
CA ARG A 68 -20.74 5.90 -9.94
C ARG A 68 -21.14 7.23 -9.35
N ASP A 69 -20.62 8.32 -9.88
CA ASP A 69 -21.08 9.67 -9.57
C ASP A 69 -21.18 10.50 -10.86
N ALA A 70 -21.25 11.83 -10.74
CA ALA A 70 -21.30 12.75 -11.87
C ALA A 70 -19.98 12.86 -12.66
N ASN A 71 -18.85 12.43 -12.07
CA ASN A 71 -17.49 12.59 -12.57
C ASN A 71 -16.93 11.30 -13.18
N GLY A 72 -17.49 10.13 -12.84
CA GLY A 72 -17.07 8.87 -13.44
C GLY A 72 -17.64 7.62 -12.78
N SER A 73 -17.08 6.49 -13.18
CA SER A 73 -17.32 5.20 -12.54
C SER A 73 -16.02 4.58 -12.04
N TRP A 74 -16.09 3.94 -10.87
CA TRP A 74 -14.97 3.27 -10.23
C TRP A 74 -15.39 1.89 -9.77
N GLN A 75 -14.42 0.98 -9.76
CA GLN A 75 -14.55 -0.28 -9.07
C GLN A 75 -13.65 -0.25 -7.83
N LEU A 76 -14.27 -0.48 -6.67
CA LEU A 76 -13.62 -0.52 -5.37
C LEU A 76 -13.76 -1.94 -4.82
N SER A 77 -12.85 -2.35 -3.95
CA SER A 77 -12.98 -3.53 -3.12
C SER A 77 -13.12 -3.05 -1.69
N VAL A 78 -14.20 -3.45 -1.03
CA VAL A 78 -14.47 -3.10 0.36
C VAL A 78 -14.34 -4.36 1.19
N SER A 79 -13.41 -4.38 2.14
CA SER A 79 -13.17 -5.50 3.02
C SER A 79 -14.27 -5.65 4.10
N PRO A 80 -14.35 -6.81 4.78
CA PRO A 80 -15.20 -6.99 5.97
C PRO A 80 -14.90 -6.01 7.10
N THR A 81 -13.71 -5.42 7.12
CA THR A 81 -13.25 -4.42 8.09
C THR A 81 -13.51 -2.99 7.63
N GLY A 82 -14.14 -2.78 6.47
CA GLY A 82 -14.46 -1.46 5.95
C GLY A 82 -13.28 -0.73 5.30
N VAL A 83 -12.14 -1.40 5.12
CA VAL A 83 -11.03 -0.90 4.30
C VAL A 83 -11.49 -0.85 2.85
N VAL A 84 -11.38 0.33 2.24
CA VAL A 84 -11.77 0.59 0.85
C VAL A 84 -10.50 0.77 0.02
N GLN A 85 -10.39 -0.01 -1.05
CA GLN A 85 -9.27 0.10 -2.00
C GLN A 85 -9.81 0.20 -3.43
N THR A 86 -9.20 1.04 -4.26
CA THR A 86 -9.49 1.12 -5.69
C THR A 86 -8.93 -0.10 -6.42
N VAL A 87 -9.76 -0.78 -7.21
CA VAL A 87 -9.41 -2.02 -7.94
C VAL A 87 -8.98 -1.74 -9.39
N GLY A 88 -9.16 -0.50 -9.85
CA GLY A 88 -8.96 -0.10 -11.25
C GLY A 88 -10.19 -0.38 -12.12
N GLY A 89 -10.31 0.36 -13.23
CA GLY A 89 -11.38 0.23 -14.22
C GLY A 89 -11.67 1.55 -14.93
N THR A 90 -11.65 1.55 -16.26
CA THR A 90 -12.13 2.69 -17.06
C THR A 90 -13.61 2.51 -17.42
N ASP A 91 -14.32 3.61 -17.72
CA ASP A 91 -15.75 3.62 -18.12
C ASP A 91 -16.12 2.59 -19.22
N ALA A 92 -15.14 2.08 -19.98
CA ALA A 92 -15.32 1.09 -21.02
C ALA A 92 -15.58 -0.35 -20.50
N GLU A 93 -15.05 -0.71 -19.33
CA GLU A 93 -15.14 -2.08 -18.77
C GLU A 93 -16.43 -2.28 -17.97
N LEU A 94 -16.95 -1.22 -17.34
CA LEU A 94 -18.17 -1.25 -16.52
C LEU A 94 -19.48 -1.09 -17.32
N GLY A 95 -19.39 -1.00 -18.66
CA GLY A 95 -20.51 -0.79 -19.58
C GLY A 95 -21.03 -2.04 -20.32
N ALA A 96 -20.32 -3.17 -20.27
CA ALA A 96 -20.61 -4.35 -21.08
C ALA A 96 -21.62 -5.32 -20.42
N GLY A 97 -22.77 -4.81 -19.98
CA GLY A 97 -23.81 -5.62 -19.30
C GLY A 97 -25.25 -5.32 -19.74
N ARG A 98 -25.45 -4.62 -20.85
CA ARG A 98 -26.79 -4.37 -21.39
C ARG A 98 -26.82 -4.62 -22.89
N GLU A 99 -27.33 -5.79 -23.28
CA GLU A 99 -27.75 -6.09 -24.65
C GLU A 99 -28.61 -4.94 -25.18
N LYS A 100 -28.04 -4.10 -26.06
CA LYS A 100 -28.78 -3.14 -26.86
C LYS A 100 -29.60 -3.92 -27.87
N LYS A 101 -30.86 -4.19 -27.51
CA LYS A 101 -31.92 -4.63 -28.41
C LYS A 101 -31.96 -3.67 -29.60
N GLY A 102 -31.55 -4.16 -30.76
CA GLY A 102 -31.35 -3.35 -31.97
C GLY A 102 -32.64 -2.66 -32.41
N SER A 103 -32.64 -1.33 -32.41
CA SER A 103 -33.54 -0.55 -33.26
C SER A 103 -32.80 -0.13 -34.52
N ALA A 104 -33.11 -0.79 -35.63
CA ALA A 104 -32.72 -0.36 -36.95
C ALA A 104 -33.31 1.03 -37.24
N GLY A 105 -32.47 2.01 -37.58
CA GLY A 105 -32.94 3.36 -37.86
C GLY A 105 -31.86 4.32 -38.33
N LYS A 106 -31.54 4.27 -39.63
CA LYS A 106 -31.11 5.38 -40.51
C LYS A 106 -30.35 6.57 -39.88
N GLY A 107 -29.03 6.55 -40.09
CA GLY A 107 -28.25 7.67 -40.63
C GLY A 107 -28.25 9.02 -39.91
N ARG A 108 -27.15 9.30 -39.19
CA ARG A 108 -26.53 10.63 -39.20
C ARG A 108 -25.06 10.53 -38.76
N LYS A 109 -24.15 10.93 -39.63
CA LYS A 109 -22.72 11.12 -39.30
C LYS A 109 -22.62 12.31 -38.33
N ILE A 110 -22.04 12.10 -37.15
CA ILE A 110 -21.57 13.18 -36.30
C ILE A 110 -20.10 12.91 -36.00
N LEU A 111 -19.28 13.80 -36.51
CA LEU A 111 -17.85 13.94 -36.33
C LEU A 111 -17.64 14.69 -35.01
N VAL A 112 -17.00 14.04 -34.03
CA VAL A 112 -16.41 14.68 -32.84
C VAL A 112 -15.09 13.92 -32.67
N GLY A 113 -13.91 14.49 -32.85
CA GLY A 113 -13.47 15.85 -32.52
C GLY A 113 -12.35 15.68 -31.49
N THR A 114 -11.21 15.14 -31.93
CA THR A 114 -9.96 15.01 -31.17
C THR A 114 -9.52 16.38 -30.66
N ALA A 115 -9.35 16.52 -29.34
CA ALA A 115 -8.66 17.64 -28.72
C ALA A 115 -7.58 17.08 -27.78
N SER A 116 -6.45 16.74 -28.38
CA SER A 116 -5.18 16.53 -27.71
C SER A 116 -4.64 17.90 -27.28
N ALA A 117 -4.53 18.15 -25.98
CA ALA A 117 -3.83 19.32 -25.46
C ALA A 117 -2.42 18.89 -25.04
N VAL A 118 -1.49 19.04 -25.98
CA VAL A 118 -0.05 19.03 -25.75
C VAL A 118 0.33 20.42 -25.24
N LEU A 119 0.92 20.51 -24.05
CA LEU A 119 1.54 21.75 -23.57
C LEU A 119 3.05 21.60 -23.65
N VAL A 120 3.59 22.10 -24.76
CA VAL A 120 5.02 22.36 -24.99
C VAL A 120 5.33 23.75 -24.46
N LEU A 121 6.23 23.85 -23.48
CA LEU A 121 7.03 25.04 -23.24
C LEU A 121 8.51 24.65 -23.39
N GLY A 122 9.11 25.14 -24.46
CA GLY A 122 10.50 24.88 -24.82
C GLY A 122 11.44 26.04 -24.46
N VAL A 123 12.60 25.62 -23.95
CA VAL A 123 13.97 26.01 -24.32
C VAL A 123 14.50 27.34 -23.80
N LEU A 124 15.56 27.24 -22.98
CA LEU A 124 16.93 27.78 -23.15
C LEU A 124 17.77 27.05 -22.08
N GLY A 125 18.88 26.33 -22.27
CA GLY A 125 19.89 26.17 -23.32
C GLY A 125 21.25 26.08 -22.61
N GLY A 126 21.98 24.96 -22.68
CA GLY A 126 23.32 24.88 -22.09
C GLY A 126 24.02 23.52 -22.10
N ALA A 127 24.86 23.30 -23.12
CA ALA A 127 26.10 22.50 -23.18
C ALA A 127 26.15 21.06 -22.59
N GLY A 128 26.32 20.08 -23.48
CA GLY A 128 26.55 18.69 -23.11
C GLY A 128 27.97 18.34 -22.66
N TYR A 129 28.09 17.13 -22.12
CA TYR A 129 29.31 16.34 -22.16
C TYR A 129 28.94 14.86 -22.34
N PHE A 130 29.17 14.34 -23.56
CA PHE A 130 29.24 12.91 -23.81
C PHE A 130 30.63 12.43 -23.42
N ALA A 131 30.73 11.55 -22.42
CA ALA A 131 31.92 10.75 -22.18
C ALA A 131 31.64 9.30 -22.61
N LEU A 132 31.83 9.03 -23.91
CA LEU A 132 32.07 7.68 -24.40
C LEU A 132 33.52 7.30 -24.01
N GLY A 133 33.65 6.43 -23.01
CA GLY A 133 34.93 5.91 -22.52
C GLY A 133 35.03 4.40 -22.73
N LEU A 134 35.73 4.02 -23.80
CA LEU A 134 36.17 2.69 -24.22
C LEU A 134 36.63 1.72 -23.10
N LEU A 135 36.21 0.46 -23.22
CA LEU A 135 36.89 -0.72 -22.67
C LEU A 135 38.39 -0.74 -23.00
N PRO A 136 39.21 -1.34 -22.10
CA PRO A 136 40.03 -2.46 -22.53
C PRO A 136 39.95 -3.65 -21.57
N GLY A 137 39.86 -4.86 -22.13
CA GLY A 137 39.75 -6.10 -21.37
C GLY A 137 41.01 -6.55 -20.64
N GLY A 138 40.80 -7.49 -19.70
CA GLY A 138 41.73 -8.55 -19.34
C GLY A 138 42.95 -8.17 -18.49
N GLY A 139 42.87 -8.46 -17.18
CA GLY A 139 44.07 -8.59 -16.34
C GLY A 139 43.77 -8.63 -14.85
N SER A 140 43.86 -9.82 -14.25
CA SER A 140 43.87 -10.04 -12.80
C SER A 140 44.99 -9.24 -12.12
N GLY A 141 44.68 -8.59 -11.00
CA GLY A 141 45.66 -7.91 -10.17
C GLY A 141 45.02 -7.24 -8.97
N THR A 142 44.89 -7.98 -7.87
CA THR A 142 44.50 -7.49 -6.56
C THR A 142 45.55 -6.49 -6.05
N THR A 143 45.15 -5.23 -5.90
CA THR A 143 45.82 -4.27 -5.03
C THR A 143 44.75 -3.61 -4.18
N ALA A 144 44.75 -3.93 -2.89
CA ALA A 144 44.00 -3.21 -1.88
C ALA A 144 44.59 -1.80 -1.76
N SER A 145 43.94 -0.84 -2.41
CA SER A 145 44.06 0.57 -2.08
C SER A 145 43.01 0.87 -1.03
N SER A 146 43.44 1.35 0.14
CA SER A 146 42.58 2.12 1.03
C SER A 146 42.36 3.49 0.38
N ASP A 147 41.53 3.52 -0.66
CA ASP A 147 41.02 4.79 -1.18
C ASP A 147 39.96 5.26 -0.18
N ALA A 148 40.17 6.44 0.38
CA ALA A 148 39.08 7.17 0.99
C ALA A 148 38.03 7.34 -0.10
N GLU A 149 36.86 6.72 0.09
CA GLU A 149 35.72 6.84 -0.83
C GLU A 149 35.54 8.31 -1.17
N THR A 150 35.62 8.63 -2.46
CA THR A 150 35.33 9.99 -2.92
C THR A 150 33.84 10.22 -2.65
N PRO A 151 33.47 11.24 -1.85
CA PRO A 151 32.05 11.50 -1.55
C PRO A 151 31.27 11.68 -2.85
N ILE A 152 30.13 11.02 -2.99
CA ILE A 152 29.26 11.16 -4.15
C ILE A 152 28.32 12.33 -3.86
N PRO A 153 28.48 13.50 -4.52
CA PRO A 153 27.60 14.63 -4.24
C PRO A 153 26.17 14.32 -4.67
N PHE A 154 25.20 14.59 -3.78
CA PHE A 154 23.77 14.50 -4.06
C PHE A 154 23.23 15.92 -4.29
N GLU A 155 23.25 16.35 -5.55
CA GLU A 155 22.81 17.69 -5.97
C GLU A 155 21.48 17.68 -6.74
N ALA A 156 20.91 16.50 -6.96
CA ALA A 156 19.71 16.34 -7.78
C ALA A 156 18.46 16.92 -7.11
N LEU A 157 18.37 16.78 -5.78
CA LEU A 157 17.28 17.26 -4.93
C LEU A 157 17.86 17.72 -3.57
N PRO A 158 17.15 18.57 -2.81
CA PRO A 158 17.50 18.84 -1.42
C PRO A 158 17.53 17.55 -0.59
N ALA A 159 18.52 17.40 0.28
CA ALA A 159 18.60 16.27 1.19
C ALA A 159 17.49 16.34 2.26
N PRO A 160 16.94 15.19 2.69
CA PRO A 160 15.97 15.16 3.77
C PRO A 160 16.60 15.64 5.08
N PRO A 161 15.82 16.28 5.99
CA PRO A 161 16.30 16.69 7.30
C PRO A 161 17.01 15.54 8.05
N GLY A 162 18.20 15.82 8.59
CA GLY A 162 19.02 14.84 9.32
C GLY A 162 20.01 14.06 8.44
N PHE A 163 20.03 14.30 7.12
CA PHE A 163 20.93 13.63 6.19
C PHE A 163 21.78 14.61 5.39
N ALA A 164 23.04 14.24 5.18
CA ALA A 164 23.99 15.00 4.38
C ALA A 164 23.62 14.96 2.89
N ALA A 165 23.99 16.01 2.16
CA ALA A 165 23.93 16.08 0.70
C ALA A 165 25.06 15.28 0.00
N GLU A 166 25.61 14.27 0.68
CA GLU A 166 26.63 13.36 0.16
C GLU A 166 26.11 11.93 0.30
N ALA A 167 26.07 11.22 -0.82
CA ALA A 167 25.76 9.81 -0.86
C ALA A 167 27.03 8.99 -0.62
N ALA A 168 26.90 7.93 0.18
CA ALA A 168 27.93 6.93 0.37
C ALA A 168 28.06 6.03 -0.88
N TRP A 169 26.93 5.75 -1.54
CA TRP A 169 26.84 4.90 -2.71
C TRP A 169 25.66 5.32 -3.59
N SER A 170 25.67 4.89 -4.86
CA SER A 170 24.56 5.10 -5.79
C SER A 170 24.42 3.94 -6.78
N HIS A 171 23.19 3.60 -7.17
CA HIS A 171 22.90 2.54 -8.14
C HIS A 171 21.88 3.00 -9.20
N PRO A 172 22.08 2.67 -10.49
CA PRO A 172 21.08 2.94 -11.52
C PRO A 172 19.88 1.99 -11.38
N MET A 173 18.68 2.51 -11.57
CA MET A 173 17.42 1.79 -11.40
C MET A 173 16.49 1.93 -12.61
N ALA A 174 15.61 0.97 -12.78
CA ALA A 174 14.58 1.02 -13.81
C ALA A 174 13.62 2.19 -13.54
N PRO A 175 13.18 2.92 -14.59
CA PRO A 175 12.26 4.02 -14.42
C PRO A 175 10.89 3.55 -13.91
N GLY A 176 10.34 4.30 -12.96
CA GLY A 176 8.96 4.11 -12.47
C GLY A 176 8.76 2.89 -11.58
N ILE A 177 9.83 2.27 -11.09
CA ILE A 177 9.77 1.19 -10.09
C ILE A 177 10.46 1.68 -8.83
N ASP A 178 9.68 1.84 -7.77
CA ASP A 178 10.18 2.30 -6.50
C ASP A 178 11.01 1.22 -5.78
N PRO A 179 12.06 1.59 -5.04
CA PRO A 179 12.83 0.66 -4.22
C PRO A 179 12.08 0.33 -2.92
N THR A 180 12.59 -0.63 -2.18
CA THR A 180 12.15 -0.90 -0.81
C THR A 180 13.34 -1.15 0.11
N VAL A 181 13.15 -0.92 1.41
CA VAL A 181 14.14 -1.19 2.45
C VAL A 181 13.57 -2.23 3.40
N ALA A 182 14.38 -3.19 3.82
CA ALA A 182 13.97 -4.25 4.73
C ALA A 182 13.56 -3.65 6.08
N PRO A 183 12.58 -4.24 6.79
CA PRO A 183 12.12 -3.72 8.08
C PRO A 183 13.23 -3.57 9.13
N ASP A 184 14.27 -4.41 9.07
CA ASP A 184 15.44 -4.35 9.97
C ASP A 184 16.51 -3.33 9.52
N GLY A 185 16.32 -2.66 8.38
CA GLY A 185 17.29 -1.75 7.79
C GLY A 185 18.58 -2.44 7.33
N GLY A 186 18.59 -3.77 7.20
CA GLY A 186 19.78 -4.54 6.85
C GLY A 186 20.00 -4.70 5.35
N SER A 187 18.98 -4.45 4.53
CA SER A 187 19.05 -4.61 3.07
C SER A 187 18.10 -3.66 2.34
N ALA A 188 18.40 -3.34 1.09
CA ALA A 188 17.47 -2.65 0.19
C ALA A 188 17.35 -3.40 -1.14
N ALA A 189 16.14 -3.41 -1.71
CA ALA A 189 15.84 -4.08 -2.97
C ALA A 189 15.32 -3.07 -4.00
N PHE A 190 15.73 -3.24 -5.25
CA PHE A 190 15.26 -2.42 -6.38
C PHE A 190 15.41 -3.18 -7.70
N VAL A 191 14.73 -2.72 -8.75
CA VAL A 191 14.94 -3.25 -10.11
C VAL A 191 15.95 -2.35 -10.82
N SER A 192 17.05 -2.93 -11.31
CA SER A 192 18.09 -2.21 -12.05
C SER A 192 17.62 -1.84 -13.47
N GLU A 193 18.30 -0.88 -14.10
CA GLU A 193 18.03 -0.51 -15.52
C GLU A 193 18.10 -1.73 -16.47
N GLY A 194 18.94 -2.72 -16.14
CA GLY A 194 19.08 -3.97 -16.88
C GLY A 194 17.91 -4.95 -16.75
N GLY A 195 16.91 -4.65 -15.91
CA GLY A 195 15.81 -5.57 -15.59
C GLY A 195 16.24 -6.71 -14.69
N GLU A 196 17.08 -6.41 -13.70
CA GLU A 196 17.48 -7.36 -12.65
C GLU A 196 16.96 -6.87 -11.30
N LEU A 197 16.31 -7.75 -10.54
CA LEU A 197 16.01 -7.51 -9.14
C LEU A 197 17.34 -7.60 -8.37
N THR A 198 17.73 -6.49 -7.75
CA THR A 198 19.01 -6.33 -7.08
C THR A 198 18.80 -6.13 -5.60
N LEU A 199 19.49 -6.91 -4.77
CA LEU A 199 19.54 -6.75 -3.32
C LEU A 199 20.91 -6.20 -2.92
N ILE A 200 20.92 -5.09 -2.19
CA ILE A 200 22.14 -4.46 -1.66
C ILE A 200 22.18 -4.51 -0.14
N GLY A 201 23.40 -4.59 0.39
CA GLY A 201 23.67 -4.41 1.82
C GLY A 201 23.89 -2.95 2.20
N PRO A 202 24.17 -2.66 3.49
CA PRO A 202 24.19 -1.29 3.99
C PRO A 202 25.25 -0.33 3.44
N ASP A 203 26.37 -0.90 3.02
CA ASP A 203 27.45 -0.22 2.34
C ASP A 203 27.17 -0.02 0.84
N GLY A 204 25.99 -0.40 0.35
CA GLY A 204 25.63 -0.38 -1.06
C GLY A 204 26.22 -1.55 -1.85
N THR A 205 26.91 -2.50 -1.22
CA THR A 205 27.44 -3.67 -1.92
C THR A 205 26.29 -4.58 -2.36
N VAL A 206 26.30 -4.95 -3.65
CA VAL A 206 25.35 -5.93 -4.20
C VAL A 206 25.59 -7.29 -3.54
N ARG A 207 24.55 -7.82 -2.88
CA ARG A 207 24.55 -9.19 -2.33
C ARG A 207 24.24 -10.20 -3.41
N TRP A 208 23.19 -9.93 -4.19
CA TRP A 208 22.82 -10.67 -5.39
C TRP A 208 22.01 -9.79 -6.34
N ALA A 209 22.00 -10.19 -7.61
CA ALA A 209 21.20 -9.58 -8.66
C ALA A 209 20.68 -10.69 -9.57
N GLU A 210 19.38 -10.76 -9.76
CA GLU A 210 18.72 -11.83 -10.50
C GLU A 210 17.81 -11.25 -11.57
N LYS A 211 17.82 -11.85 -12.76
CA LYS A 211 16.97 -11.39 -13.86
C LYS A 211 15.49 -11.62 -13.51
N ILE A 212 14.67 -10.57 -13.62
CA ILE A 212 13.22 -10.72 -13.39
C ILE A 212 12.55 -11.49 -14.55
N PRO A 213 11.51 -12.32 -14.28
CA PRO A 213 10.84 -13.12 -15.31
C PRO A 213 9.96 -12.32 -16.28
N VAL A 214 9.77 -11.02 -16.02
CA VAL A 214 8.94 -10.09 -16.80
C VAL A 214 9.74 -8.85 -17.20
N ALA A 215 9.22 -8.05 -18.14
CA ALA A 215 9.84 -6.76 -18.41
C ALA A 215 9.60 -5.79 -17.25
N ALA A 216 10.53 -4.86 -17.00
CA ALA A 216 10.41 -3.89 -15.91
C ALA A 216 9.08 -3.12 -15.95
N GLY A 217 8.65 -2.65 -17.13
CA GLY A 217 7.35 -1.94 -17.26
C GLY A 217 6.10 -2.81 -17.09
N GLU A 218 6.24 -4.11 -16.84
CA GLU A 218 5.15 -5.05 -16.55
C GLU A 218 5.08 -5.42 -15.05
N VAL A 219 6.02 -4.88 -14.26
CA VAL A 219 6.01 -4.94 -12.81
C VAL A 219 4.92 -4.00 -12.31
N GLU A 220 4.07 -4.49 -11.40
CA GLU A 220 2.90 -3.72 -10.93
C GLU A 220 3.27 -2.68 -9.86
N ASN A 221 4.25 -3.00 -9.01
CA ASN A 221 4.74 -2.14 -7.91
C ASN A 221 6.22 -2.42 -7.63
N GLY A 222 6.85 -1.62 -6.76
CA GLY A 222 8.19 -1.93 -6.24
C GLY A 222 8.30 -3.32 -5.60
N PRO A 223 9.53 -3.83 -5.39
CA PRO A 223 9.74 -5.07 -4.65
C PRO A 223 9.22 -4.95 -3.20
N TYR A 224 8.88 -6.09 -2.60
CA TYR A 224 8.45 -6.19 -1.20
C TYR A 224 9.35 -7.14 -0.43
N PHE A 225 9.68 -6.81 0.82
CA PHE A 225 10.38 -7.75 1.69
C PHE A 225 9.39 -8.71 2.37
N VAL A 226 9.78 -9.97 2.45
CA VAL A 226 9.07 -11.03 3.18
C VAL A 226 10.04 -11.72 4.14
N ALA A 227 9.55 -12.20 5.29
CA ALA A 227 10.36 -12.97 6.22
C ALA A 227 10.82 -14.28 5.58
N ASP A 228 12.10 -14.60 5.74
CA ASP A 228 12.74 -15.83 5.27
C ASP A 228 13.78 -16.31 6.29
N GLY A 229 13.35 -17.21 7.19
CA GLY A 229 14.19 -17.67 8.31
C GLY A 229 14.56 -16.52 9.25
N ASP A 230 15.88 -16.30 9.42
CA ASP A 230 16.41 -15.21 10.24
C ASP A 230 16.63 -13.90 9.44
N GLY A 231 16.23 -13.87 8.17
CA GLY A 231 16.43 -12.72 7.27
C GLY A 231 15.18 -12.41 6.44
N TYR A 232 15.39 -11.76 5.30
CA TYR A 232 14.30 -11.37 4.41
C TYR A 232 14.56 -11.78 2.95
N GLY A 233 13.57 -12.47 2.37
CA GLY A 233 13.44 -12.65 0.94
C GLY A 233 12.77 -11.45 0.26
N VAL A 234 12.67 -11.49 -1.06
CA VAL A 234 12.07 -10.41 -1.85
C VAL A 234 10.97 -10.96 -2.74
N ALA A 235 9.81 -10.33 -2.71
CA ALA A 235 8.68 -10.61 -3.58
C ALA A 235 8.55 -9.55 -4.68
N LEU A 236 8.11 -9.96 -5.86
CA LEU A 236 7.75 -9.06 -6.96
C LEU A 236 6.43 -9.51 -7.60
N LEU A 237 5.59 -8.54 -7.97
CA LEU A 237 4.31 -8.77 -8.64
C LEU A 237 4.37 -8.31 -10.10
N GLY A 238 3.75 -9.09 -10.99
CA GLY A 238 3.56 -8.70 -12.38
C GLY A 238 2.78 -9.73 -13.18
N LYS A 239 1.92 -9.25 -14.09
CA LYS A 239 1.13 -10.11 -15.00
C LYS A 239 0.30 -11.17 -14.26
N GLY A 240 -0.28 -10.83 -13.11
CA GLY A 240 -1.08 -11.77 -12.32
C GLY A 240 -0.26 -12.92 -11.72
N ARG A 241 1.04 -12.70 -11.50
CA ARG A 241 1.95 -13.65 -10.85
C ARG A 241 2.73 -12.95 -9.76
N MET A 242 3.13 -13.73 -8.77
CA MET A 242 4.08 -13.34 -7.75
C MET A 242 5.32 -14.23 -7.85
N TRP A 243 6.49 -13.62 -7.74
CA TRP A 243 7.77 -14.32 -7.66
C TRP A 243 8.43 -14.02 -6.33
N LEU A 244 8.89 -15.05 -5.64
CA LEU A 244 9.53 -14.97 -4.34
C LEU A 244 10.98 -15.46 -4.41
N TRP A 245 11.93 -14.57 -4.16
CA TRP A 245 13.34 -14.90 -3.99
C TRP A 245 13.67 -15.09 -2.52
N SER A 246 14.52 -16.06 -2.22
CA SER A 246 15.09 -16.23 -0.88
C SER A 246 16.04 -15.09 -0.52
N ALA A 247 16.38 -14.96 0.76
CA ALA A 247 17.38 -14.00 1.23
C ALA A 247 18.75 -14.14 0.52
N GLU A 248 19.09 -15.36 0.07
CA GLU A 248 20.34 -15.70 -0.61
C GLU A 248 20.25 -15.54 -2.15
N GLY A 249 19.10 -15.13 -2.69
CA GLY A 249 18.84 -15.02 -4.13
C GLY A 249 18.49 -16.36 -4.79
N GLY A 250 18.83 -16.52 -6.07
CA GLY A 250 18.59 -17.74 -6.84
C GLY A 250 17.30 -17.77 -7.67
N GLU A 251 16.82 -18.97 -7.98
CA GLU A 251 15.58 -19.15 -8.77
C GLU A 251 14.35 -18.83 -7.90
N PRO A 252 13.45 -17.93 -8.36
CA PRO A 252 12.28 -17.58 -7.56
C PRO A 252 11.26 -18.71 -7.53
N VAL A 253 10.54 -18.79 -6.42
CA VAL A 253 9.29 -19.53 -6.35
C VAL A 253 8.19 -18.71 -7.02
N GLU A 254 7.58 -19.26 -8.05
CA GLU A 254 6.48 -18.62 -8.76
C GLU A 254 5.13 -19.07 -8.19
N THR A 255 4.23 -18.10 -7.98
CA THR A 255 2.85 -18.30 -7.57
C THR A 255 1.92 -17.58 -8.56
N GLU A 256 0.92 -18.29 -9.07
CA GLU A 256 -0.15 -17.69 -9.87
C GLU A 256 -1.15 -16.98 -8.95
N VAL A 257 -1.42 -15.70 -9.20
CA VAL A 257 -2.42 -14.93 -8.47
C VAL A 257 -3.76 -15.15 -9.18
N PRO A 258 -4.85 -15.53 -8.46
CA PRO A 258 -6.15 -15.71 -9.07
C PRO A 258 -6.61 -14.46 -9.82
N GLU A 259 -7.39 -14.64 -10.88
CA GLU A 259 -7.93 -13.51 -11.66
C GLU A 259 -8.78 -12.58 -10.76
N GLY A 260 -8.48 -11.27 -10.83
CA GLY A 260 -9.09 -10.28 -9.94
C GLY A 260 -8.70 -10.40 -8.46
N GLY A 261 -7.75 -11.28 -8.15
CA GLY A 261 -7.15 -11.41 -6.83
C GLY A 261 -6.10 -10.34 -6.58
N ARG A 262 -5.78 -10.13 -5.30
CA ARG A 262 -4.77 -9.18 -4.82
C ARG A 262 -3.81 -9.85 -3.87
N VAL A 263 -2.61 -9.31 -3.76
CA VAL A 263 -1.61 -9.76 -2.79
C VAL A 263 -1.35 -8.64 -1.78
N SER A 264 -1.42 -8.97 -0.50
CA SER A 264 -1.08 -8.10 0.62
C SER A 264 0.22 -8.57 1.26
N PHE A 265 1.12 -7.62 1.51
CA PHE A 265 2.37 -7.80 2.25
C PHE A 265 2.32 -7.07 3.60
N ALA A 266 1.13 -6.93 4.19
CA ALA A 266 0.96 -6.20 5.46
C ALA A 266 1.53 -6.94 6.68
N GLY A 267 1.75 -8.25 6.56
CA GLY A 267 2.45 -9.07 7.55
C GLY A 267 3.87 -9.42 7.12
N GLY A 268 4.41 -10.49 7.69
CA GLY A 268 5.73 -11.03 7.32
C GLY A 268 5.73 -11.87 6.05
N ALA A 269 4.57 -12.30 5.55
CA ALA A 269 4.46 -13.15 4.37
C ALA A 269 3.26 -12.77 3.49
N PRO A 270 3.25 -13.19 2.21
CA PRO A 270 2.18 -12.83 1.29
C PRO A 270 0.84 -13.43 1.70
N LEU A 271 -0.19 -12.59 1.75
CA LEU A 271 -1.59 -12.99 1.84
C LEU A 271 -2.25 -12.71 0.50
N VAL A 272 -2.79 -13.74 -0.16
CA VAL A 272 -3.50 -13.59 -1.44
C VAL A 272 -5.00 -13.60 -1.19
N GLU A 273 -5.70 -12.58 -1.63
CA GLU A 273 -7.16 -12.53 -1.58
C GLU A 273 -7.73 -12.73 -2.98
N GLY A 274 -8.58 -13.75 -3.15
CA GLY A 274 -9.25 -14.05 -4.40
C GLY A 274 -10.40 -13.08 -4.71
N GLY A 275 -10.74 -12.94 -6.00
CA GLY A 275 -11.83 -12.07 -6.46
C GLY A 275 -13.25 -12.50 -6.04
N ASP A 276 -13.39 -13.68 -5.42
CA ASP A 276 -14.60 -14.22 -4.81
C ASP A 276 -14.61 -14.10 -3.27
N GLY A 277 -13.59 -13.43 -2.73
CA GLY A 277 -13.43 -13.14 -1.30
C GLY A 277 -12.85 -14.29 -0.47
N ASP A 278 -12.36 -15.35 -1.12
CA ASP A 278 -11.51 -16.33 -0.45
C ASP A 278 -10.12 -15.75 -0.15
N ALA A 279 -9.45 -16.23 0.89
CA ALA A 279 -8.09 -15.83 1.23
C ALA A 279 -7.17 -17.05 1.22
N PHE A 280 -5.91 -16.84 0.81
CA PHE A 280 -4.92 -17.89 0.59
C PHE A 280 -3.56 -17.46 1.14
N VAL A 281 -2.79 -18.43 1.64
CA VAL A 281 -1.36 -18.27 1.93
C VAL A 281 -0.54 -19.01 0.88
N THR A 282 0.70 -18.56 0.69
CA THR A 282 1.65 -19.29 -0.16
C THR A 282 2.33 -20.41 0.61
N THR A 283 2.35 -21.60 0.02
CA THR A 283 3.20 -22.70 0.47
C THR A 283 4.64 -22.49 0.01
N ALA A 284 5.59 -23.21 0.61
CA ALA A 284 7.00 -23.16 0.20
C ALA A 284 7.25 -23.58 -1.27
N GLY A 285 6.30 -24.30 -1.89
CA GLY A 285 6.38 -24.72 -3.29
C GLY A 285 5.75 -23.73 -4.27
N GLY A 286 5.16 -22.62 -3.80
CA GLY A 286 4.49 -21.63 -4.64
C GLY A 286 3.01 -21.90 -4.88
N ASP A 287 2.47 -23.01 -4.38
CA ASP A 287 1.03 -23.28 -4.42
C ASP A 287 0.28 -22.40 -3.41
N LEU A 288 -0.96 -22.02 -3.75
CA LEU A 288 -1.87 -21.30 -2.85
C LEU A 288 -2.71 -22.28 -2.02
N GLU A 289 -2.63 -22.13 -0.70
CA GLU A 289 -3.45 -22.87 0.26
C GLU A 289 -4.53 -21.95 0.82
N LYS A 290 -5.79 -22.38 0.71
CA LYS A 290 -6.93 -21.61 1.19
C LYS A 290 -6.94 -21.58 2.71
N ILE A 291 -7.15 -20.39 3.27
CA ILE A 291 -7.26 -20.15 4.72
C ILE A 291 -8.67 -20.45 5.19
N GLU A 292 -8.78 -21.22 6.27
CA GLU A 292 -10.02 -21.34 7.03
C GLU A 292 -10.14 -20.21 8.05
N VAL A 293 -10.83 -19.12 7.68
CA VAL A 293 -11.02 -17.98 8.58
C VAL A 293 -11.97 -18.36 9.73
N PRO A 294 -11.60 -18.09 11.00
CA PRO A 294 -12.33 -18.61 12.16
C PRO A 294 -13.65 -17.87 12.40
N GLY A 295 -14.75 -18.46 11.93
CA GLY A 295 -16.11 -18.02 12.23
C GLY A 295 -16.68 -17.02 11.22
N SER A 296 -18.00 -16.88 11.21
CA SER A 296 -18.69 -15.97 10.30
C SER A 296 -18.36 -14.51 10.61
N GLY A 297 -18.02 -13.74 9.58
CA GLY A 297 -17.82 -12.29 9.65
C GLY A 297 -16.38 -11.82 9.80
N TYR A 298 -15.45 -12.73 10.11
CA TYR A 298 -14.02 -12.44 10.12
C TYR A 298 -13.49 -12.43 8.67
N GLY A 299 -12.61 -11.48 8.36
CA GLY A 299 -11.80 -11.46 7.14
C GLY A 299 -10.31 -11.57 7.47
N ALA A 300 -9.54 -12.25 6.63
CA ALA A 300 -8.08 -12.27 6.74
C ALA A 300 -7.51 -10.88 6.43
N MET A 301 -6.59 -10.39 7.26
CA MET A 301 -6.00 -9.06 7.14
C MET A 301 -4.52 -9.13 6.76
N LEU A 302 -3.78 -10.05 7.37
CA LEU A 302 -2.36 -10.28 7.11
C LEU A 302 -1.95 -11.71 7.46
N TYR A 303 -0.79 -12.11 6.95
CA TYR A 303 -0.13 -13.38 7.25
C TYR A 303 1.30 -13.11 7.73
N ASP A 304 1.68 -13.66 8.88
CA ASP A 304 3.03 -13.46 9.45
C ASP A 304 4.04 -14.55 9.01
N GLY A 305 3.61 -15.53 8.21
CA GLY A 305 4.42 -16.69 7.82
C GLY A 305 4.05 -17.97 8.57
N GLU A 306 3.31 -17.86 9.67
CA GLU A 306 2.81 -19.01 10.44
C GLU A 306 1.31 -18.91 10.77
N GLN A 307 0.84 -17.70 11.01
CA GLN A 307 -0.51 -17.38 11.46
C GLN A 307 -1.09 -16.23 10.64
N VAL A 308 -2.39 -16.32 10.41
CA VAL A 308 -3.20 -15.29 9.80
C VAL A 308 -3.86 -14.49 10.92
N LEU A 309 -3.70 -13.17 10.87
CA LEU A 309 -4.56 -12.28 11.65
C LEU A 309 -5.85 -12.09 10.87
N ALA A 310 -6.95 -12.52 11.47
CA ALA A 310 -8.29 -12.31 10.97
C ALA A 310 -9.04 -11.37 11.91
N ALA A 311 -9.85 -10.47 11.35
CA ALA A 311 -10.59 -9.48 12.12
C ALA A 311 -12.02 -9.29 11.62
N VAL A 312 -12.87 -8.79 12.50
CA VAL A 312 -14.22 -8.29 12.19
C VAL A 312 -14.21 -6.77 12.16
N LEU A 313 -15.26 -6.15 11.58
CA LEU A 313 -15.42 -4.70 11.57
C LEU A 313 -15.32 -4.11 12.98
N SER A 314 -16.13 -4.63 13.91
CA SER A 314 -16.22 -4.12 15.29
C SER A 314 -16.16 -5.30 16.26
N GLY A 315 -15.03 -5.48 16.93
CA GLY A 315 -14.81 -6.58 17.86
C GLY A 315 -13.36 -7.05 17.95
N PRO A 316 -13.11 -8.19 18.62
CA PRO A 316 -11.77 -8.76 18.75
C PRO A 316 -11.22 -9.27 17.42
N TRP A 317 -9.90 -9.41 17.35
CA TRP A 317 -9.24 -10.10 16.26
C TRP A 317 -8.71 -11.46 16.72
N LYS A 318 -8.32 -12.28 15.74
CA LYS A 318 -7.90 -13.66 15.96
C LYS A 318 -6.64 -13.94 15.18
N TRP A 319 -5.65 -14.50 15.88
CA TRP A 319 -4.56 -15.20 15.23
C TRP A 319 -4.98 -16.65 15.05
N ALA A 320 -4.99 -17.14 13.81
CA ALA A 320 -5.32 -18.52 13.47
C ALA A 320 -4.27 -19.10 12.54
N ARG A 321 -4.03 -20.41 12.64
CA ARG A 321 -3.22 -21.08 11.62
C ARG A 321 -4.02 -21.23 10.32
N PRO A 322 -3.36 -21.24 9.14
CA PRO A 322 -4.03 -21.43 7.86
C PRO A 322 -4.91 -22.69 7.78
N ASP A 323 -4.48 -23.77 8.45
CA ASP A 323 -5.18 -25.07 8.51
C ASP A 323 -6.42 -25.10 9.43
N GLY A 324 -6.84 -23.94 9.95
CA GLY A 324 -7.92 -23.80 10.94
C GLY A 324 -7.55 -24.31 12.34
N GLY A 325 -6.30 -24.76 12.53
CA GLY A 325 -5.79 -25.42 13.72
C GLY A 325 -5.30 -24.47 14.80
N GLY A 326 -6.15 -24.23 15.80
CA GLY A 326 -5.81 -23.40 16.96
C GLY A 326 -5.81 -21.92 16.64
N GLY A 327 -6.24 -21.12 17.62
CA GLY A 327 -6.23 -19.69 17.49
C GLY A 327 -6.32 -18.99 18.84
N LYS A 328 -5.76 -17.78 18.88
CA LYS A 328 -5.84 -16.89 20.04
C LYS A 328 -6.74 -15.73 19.63
N GLU A 329 -7.88 -15.62 20.31
CA GLU A 329 -8.68 -14.40 20.27
C GLU A 329 -7.97 -13.35 21.14
N VAL A 330 -7.88 -12.14 20.60
CA VAL A 330 -7.26 -10.98 21.24
C VAL A 330 -8.36 -9.94 21.42
N GLU A 331 -8.72 -9.73 22.67
CA GLU A 331 -9.63 -8.66 23.05
C GLU A 331 -8.80 -7.38 23.25
N PRO A 332 -9.05 -6.30 22.49
CA PRO A 332 -8.31 -5.07 22.67
C PRO A 332 -8.66 -4.40 24.00
N ASP A 333 -7.64 -3.88 24.68
CA ASP A 333 -7.83 -3.08 25.87
C ASP A 333 -8.49 -1.75 25.52
N GLU A 334 -9.51 -1.34 26.27
CA GLU A 334 -10.20 -0.07 26.04
C GLU A 334 -9.25 1.13 26.24
N PRO A 335 -9.04 2.00 25.22
CA PRO A 335 -8.22 3.19 25.37
C PRO A 335 -8.88 4.21 26.29
N LYS A 336 -8.05 5.07 26.90
CA LYS A 336 -8.51 6.04 27.88
C LYS A 336 -9.52 7.00 27.25
N GLY A 337 -10.74 6.98 27.77
CA GLY A 337 -11.83 7.87 27.36
C GLY A 337 -12.73 7.29 26.27
N ALA A 338 -12.44 6.09 25.77
CA ALA A 338 -13.25 5.38 24.79
C ALA A 338 -14.37 4.59 25.46
N ASP A 339 -15.33 4.13 24.66
CA ASP A 339 -16.42 3.24 25.07
C ASP A 339 -16.39 1.96 24.22
N GLU A 340 -17.15 1.90 23.14
CA GLU A 340 -17.24 0.73 22.26
C GLU A 340 -16.32 0.89 21.04
N ILE A 341 -15.81 -0.23 20.52
CA ILE A 341 -15.13 -0.27 19.23
C ILE A 341 -16.12 0.17 18.15
N ASP A 342 -15.78 1.23 17.43
CA ASP A 342 -16.53 1.63 16.24
C ASP A 342 -16.12 0.74 15.07
N ARG A 343 -14.83 0.78 14.70
CA ARG A 343 -14.29 -0.06 13.62
C ARG A 343 -12.78 -0.30 13.72
N LEU A 344 -12.34 -1.46 13.24
CA LEU A 344 -10.93 -1.75 12.97
C LEU A 344 -10.53 -1.12 11.64
N LEU A 345 -9.50 -0.28 11.66
CA LEU A 345 -9.09 0.54 10.54
C LEU A 345 -8.05 -0.17 9.66
N THR A 346 -7.03 -0.75 10.28
CA THR A 346 -5.97 -1.49 9.56
C THR A 346 -5.19 -2.40 10.52
N ALA A 347 -4.37 -3.29 9.96
CA ALA A 347 -3.47 -4.15 10.72
C ALA A 347 -2.10 -4.26 10.02
N ARG A 348 -1.06 -4.33 10.84
CA ARG A 348 0.34 -4.65 10.50
C ARG A 348 0.81 -5.77 11.43
N ALA A 349 1.99 -6.34 11.15
CA ALA A 349 2.54 -7.46 11.92
C ALA A 349 2.48 -7.21 13.44
N ASP A 350 2.89 -6.03 13.89
CA ASP A 350 2.98 -5.70 15.33
C ASP A 350 1.80 -4.88 15.85
N HIS A 351 1.01 -4.26 14.95
CA HIS A 351 0.03 -3.25 15.34
C HIS A 351 -1.34 -3.46 14.70
N VAL A 352 -2.40 -3.18 15.45
CA VAL A 352 -3.77 -3.05 14.94
C VAL A 352 -4.27 -1.65 15.26
N VAL A 353 -4.77 -0.93 14.26
CA VAL A 353 -5.30 0.42 14.43
C VAL A 353 -6.82 0.33 14.52
N VAL A 354 -7.39 0.86 15.59
CA VAL A 354 -8.81 0.76 15.91
C VAL A 354 -9.37 2.15 16.17
N LEU A 355 -10.53 2.45 15.59
CA LEU A 355 -11.35 3.60 15.94
C LEU A 355 -12.37 3.17 16.99
N TRP A 356 -12.41 3.93 18.07
CA TRP A 356 -13.34 3.77 19.17
C TRP A 356 -14.30 4.95 19.25
N THR A 357 -15.51 4.70 19.72
CA THR A 357 -16.42 5.76 20.13
C THR A 357 -15.92 6.43 21.41
N ALA A 358 -16.01 7.75 21.52
CA ALA A 358 -15.66 8.44 22.76
C ALA A 358 -16.81 8.39 23.78
N LYS A 359 -16.48 8.29 25.07
CA LYS A 359 -17.46 8.39 26.17
C LYS A 359 -18.16 9.74 26.25
N ARG A 360 -17.57 10.79 25.67
CA ARG A 360 -18.06 12.17 25.70
C ARG A 360 -17.61 12.90 24.45
N GLY A 361 -18.51 13.69 23.86
CA GLY A 361 -18.26 14.45 22.65
C GLY A 361 -18.66 13.66 21.40
N ASP A 362 -18.42 14.27 20.24
CA ASP A 362 -18.71 13.67 18.93
C ASP A 362 -17.43 13.10 18.27
N ASP A 363 -16.25 13.36 18.86
CA ASP A 363 -14.97 12.82 18.40
C ASP A 363 -14.88 11.30 18.62
N GLY A 364 -14.05 10.64 17.79
CA GLY A 364 -13.61 9.27 18.02
C GLY A 364 -12.24 9.22 18.69
N ILE A 365 -11.88 8.06 19.22
CA ILE A 365 -10.52 7.79 19.71
C ILE A 365 -9.88 6.79 18.77
N VAL A 366 -8.89 7.23 18.01
CA VAL A 366 -8.03 6.33 17.24
C VAL A 366 -6.93 5.81 18.16
N ALA A 367 -6.75 4.50 18.20
CA ALA A 367 -5.78 3.83 19.03
C ALA A 367 -4.98 2.80 18.23
N VAL A 368 -3.69 2.75 18.49
CA VAL A 368 -2.77 1.71 18.04
C VAL A 368 -2.67 0.69 19.15
N HIS A 369 -2.95 -0.57 18.83
CA HIS A 369 -2.88 -1.70 19.77
C HIS A 369 -1.78 -2.66 19.35
N ASP A 370 -1.15 -3.31 20.34
CA ASP A 370 -0.30 -4.47 20.10
C ASP A 370 -1.14 -5.60 19.48
N SER A 371 -0.71 -6.11 18.33
CA SER A 371 -1.48 -7.11 17.58
C SER A 371 -1.59 -8.47 18.30
N ARG A 372 -0.72 -8.77 19.27
CA ARG A 372 -0.62 -10.07 19.94
C ARG A 372 -1.42 -10.12 21.23
N ASP A 373 -1.50 -9.03 21.98
CA ASP A 373 -2.19 -8.99 23.27
C ASP A 373 -3.28 -7.94 23.41
N GLY A 374 -3.40 -7.00 22.47
CA GLY A 374 -4.47 -6.02 22.44
C GLY A 374 -4.24 -4.80 23.32
N SER A 375 -3.09 -4.72 24.01
CA SER A 375 -2.74 -3.57 24.83
C SER A 375 -2.61 -2.29 23.98
N VAL A 376 -3.00 -1.16 24.56
CA VAL A 376 -2.91 0.14 23.87
C VAL A 376 -1.46 0.60 23.85
N VAL A 377 -0.92 0.79 22.65
CA VAL A 377 0.41 1.35 22.40
C VAL A 377 0.35 2.86 22.42
N ALA A 378 -0.52 3.46 21.59
CA ALA A 378 -0.69 4.91 21.50
C ALA A 378 -2.15 5.26 21.14
N GLN A 379 -2.58 6.50 21.43
CA GLN A 379 -3.95 6.95 21.11
C GLN A 379 -4.06 8.46 20.92
N ALA A 380 -5.08 8.90 20.16
CA ALA A 380 -5.47 10.30 20.00
C ALA A 380 -7.00 10.45 19.86
N SER A 381 -7.52 11.62 20.23
CA SER A 381 -8.89 12.04 19.91
C SER A 381 -8.89 12.69 18.53
N VAL A 382 -9.80 12.28 17.65
CA VAL A 382 -9.85 12.76 16.25
C VAL A 382 -11.30 12.80 15.76
N ASP A 383 -11.61 13.71 14.85
CA ASP A 383 -12.88 13.67 14.13
C ASP A 383 -12.90 12.43 13.20
N PRO A 384 -13.84 11.48 13.39
CA PRO A 384 -13.93 10.27 12.55
C PRO A 384 -14.03 10.55 11.06
N ASP A 385 -14.63 11.68 10.68
CA ASP A 385 -14.75 12.08 9.27
C ASP A 385 -13.37 12.25 8.65
N GLU A 386 -12.38 12.78 9.39
CA GLU A 386 -11.01 13.01 8.90
C GLU A 386 -10.27 11.71 8.54
N LEU A 387 -10.71 10.56 9.05
CA LEU A 387 -10.05 9.26 8.82
C LEU A 387 -10.50 8.55 7.54
N SER A 388 -11.45 9.10 6.77
CA SER A 388 -12.06 8.40 5.63
C SER A 388 -11.10 7.98 4.52
N GLU A 389 -9.99 8.69 4.36
CA GLU A 389 -8.94 8.43 3.35
C GLU A 389 -7.57 8.17 4.00
N ALA A 390 -7.57 7.91 5.31
CA ALA A 390 -6.36 7.69 6.09
C ALA A 390 -5.72 6.35 5.75
N HIS A 391 -4.39 6.35 5.70
CA HIS A 391 -3.57 5.16 5.55
C HIS A 391 -2.45 5.17 6.60
N TRP A 392 -1.84 4.00 6.80
CA TRP A 392 -0.80 3.80 7.80
C TRP A 392 0.59 3.92 7.20
N GLU A 393 1.37 4.86 7.73
CA GLU A 393 2.81 5.01 7.48
C GLU A 393 3.58 4.88 8.79
N GLN A 394 4.73 4.20 8.77
CA GLN A 394 5.56 4.00 9.97
C GLN A 394 7.04 4.03 9.64
N GLY A 395 7.81 4.76 10.46
CA GLY A 395 9.26 4.88 10.38
C GLY A 395 9.86 4.85 11.78
N GLY A 396 10.39 3.69 12.19
CA GLY A 396 10.88 3.48 13.55
C GLY A 396 9.75 3.52 14.58
N ASP A 397 9.94 4.32 15.64
CA ASP A 397 8.97 4.50 16.73
C ASP A 397 7.92 5.58 16.44
N VAL A 398 7.88 6.12 15.22
CA VAL A 398 6.88 7.12 14.80
C VAL A 398 6.03 6.55 13.67
N ALA A 399 4.72 6.76 13.78
CA ALA A 399 3.76 6.35 12.77
C ALA A 399 2.72 7.44 12.52
N ALA A 400 1.99 7.35 11.41
CA ALA A 400 0.81 8.17 11.15
C ALA A 400 -0.35 7.31 10.64
N TYR A 401 -1.56 7.69 11.03
CA TYR A 401 -2.79 7.24 10.41
C TYR A 401 -3.64 8.45 10.03
N GLY A 402 -3.52 8.87 8.77
CA GLY A 402 -4.11 10.14 8.31
C GLY A 402 -3.55 11.33 9.10
N PRO A 403 -4.39 12.23 9.64
CA PRO A 403 -3.94 13.45 10.31
C PRO A 403 -3.32 13.23 11.69
N VAL A 404 -3.26 11.99 12.17
CA VAL A 404 -2.76 11.65 13.50
C VAL A 404 -1.37 11.06 13.40
N VAL A 405 -0.40 11.71 14.04
CA VAL A 405 0.96 11.20 14.22
C VAL A 405 1.09 10.60 15.62
N PHE A 406 1.65 9.41 15.71
CA PHE A 406 1.85 8.66 16.95
C PHE A 406 3.34 8.56 17.27
N ASP A 407 3.69 8.90 18.51
CA ASP A 407 4.93 8.46 19.15
C ASP A 407 4.64 7.13 19.86
N LEU A 408 5.06 6.02 19.24
CA LEU A 408 4.81 4.67 19.73
C LEU A 408 5.62 4.37 21.00
N ALA A 409 6.75 5.05 21.20
CA ALA A 409 7.60 4.88 22.37
C ALA A 409 7.05 5.66 23.59
N ALA A 410 6.51 6.86 23.37
CA ALA A 410 5.86 7.66 24.41
C ALA A 410 4.42 7.20 24.69
N GLY A 411 3.79 6.54 23.72
CA GLY A 411 2.40 6.09 23.75
C GLY A 411 1.39 7.23 23.59
N GLU A 412 1.76 8.27 22.86
CA GLU A 412 0.95 9.47 22.64
C GLU A 412 0.67 9.66 21.14
N GLY A 413 -0.49 10.24 20.82
CA GLY A 413 -0.83 10.62 19.46
C GLY A 413 -1.28 12.09 19.39
N THR A 414 -0.86 12.78 18.34
CA THR A 414 -1.12 14.20 18.10
C THR A 414 -1.81 14.38 16.74
N VAL A 415 -2.93 15.11 16.73
CA VAL A 415 -3.58 15.51 15.47
C VAL A 415 -2.87 16.72 14.90
N THR A 416 -2.28 16.57 13.73
CA THR A 416 -1.45 17.60 13.07
C THR A 416 -2.07 18.14 11.78
N GLY A 417 -3.09 17.45 11.24
CA GLY A 417 -3.64 17.76 9.91
C GLY A 417 -2.77 17.27 8.76
N LEU A 418 -1.74 16.46 9.06
CA LEU A 418 -0.84 15.87 8.08
C LEU A 418 -1.59 14.94 7.12
N VAL A 419 -1.29 15.04 5.84
CA VAL A 419 -1.56 13.98 4.87
C VAL A 419 -0.25 13.20 4.70
N PRO A 420 -0.11 12.03 5.34
CA PRO A 420 1.15 11.29 5.30
C PRO A 420 1.40 10.75 3.90
N GLU A 421 2.67 10.67 3.51
CA GLU A 421 3.10 10.06 2.25
C GLU A 421 4.18 8.99 2.44
N SER A 422 5.05 9.17 3.44
CA SER A 422 6.11 8.22 3.79
C SER A 422 6.58 8.47 5.22
N ALA A 423 7.29 7.51 5.81
CA ALA A 423 7.88 7.68 7.13
C ALA A 423 9.29 7.07 7.18
N SER A 424 10.21 7.77 7.85
CA SER A 424 11.59 7.33 8.03
C SER A 424 12.26 8.10 9.16
N ASP A 425 13.18 7.45 9.88
CA ASP A 425 13.97 8.07 10.95
C ASP A 425 13.17 8.82 12.03
N GLY A 426 12.10 8.21 12.55
CA GLY A 426 11.27 8.85 13.58
C GLY A 426 10.53 10.10 13.09
N ARG A 427 10.33 10.22 11.77
CA ARG A 427 9.55 11.30 11.15
C ARG A 427 8.59 10.75 10.12
N VAL A 428 7.47 11.45 9.98
CA VAL A 428 6.51 11.25 8.89
C VAL A 428 6.59 12.44 7.96
N PHE A 429 6.78 12.15 6.68
CA PHE A 429 6.82 13.13 5.61
C PHE A 429 5.47 13.19 4.91
N GLY A 430 5.05 14.40 4.55
CA GLY A 430 3.80 14.63 3.84
C GLY A 430 3.50 16.10 3.72
N GLU A 431 2.22 16.44 3.67
CA GLU A 431 1.76 17.81 3.48
C GLU A 431 0.83 18.27 4.61
N ILE A 432 0.94 19.54 5.00
CA ILE A 432 -0.05 20.25 5.83
C ILE A 432 -0.48 21.48 5.04
N ASP A 433 -1.78 21.62 4.78
CA ASP A 433 -2.35 22.69 3.96
C ASP A 433 -1.71 22.85 2.57
N GLY A 434 -1.11 21.76 2.03
CA GLY A 434 -0.40 21.72 0.75
C GLY A 434 1.07 22.13 0.81
N ASP A 435 1.59 22.48 1.99
CA ASP A 435 3.00 22.76 2.19
C ASP A 435 3.73 21.49 2.66
N PRO A 436 4.89 21.13 2.06
CA PRO A 436 5.61 19.93 2.41
C PRO A 436 6.29 20.09 3.78
N VAL A 437 6.10 19.08 4.64
CA VAL A 437 6.62 19.07 6.01
C VAL A 437 7.19 17.71 6.38
N ALA A 438 8.05 17.72 7.39
CA ALA A 438 8.41 16.53 8.16
C ALA A 438 7.94 16.71 9.60
N VAL A 439 7.16 15.75 10.11
CA VAL A 439 6.56 15.78 11.44
C VAL A 439 7.19 14.70 12.30
N ASP A 440 7.67 15.06 13.49
CA ASP A 440 8.23 14.10 14.44
C ASP A 440 7.14 13.46 15.34
N GLY A 441 7.53 12.50 16.19
CA GLY A 441 6.62 11.81 17.10
C GLY A 441 5.86 12.74 18.07
N THR A 442 6.41 13.92 18.38
CA THR A 442 5.73 14.89 19.25
C THR A 442 4.61 15.65 18.51
N GLY A 443 4.57 15.54 17.19
CA GLY A 443 3.69 16.31 16.32
C GLY A 443 4.26 17.67 15.92
N GLU A 444 5.55 17.94 16.22
CA GLU A 444 6.21 19.16 15.77
C GLU A 444 6.53 19.05 14.28
N ALA A 445 5.96 19.98 13.49
CA ALA A 445 6.18 20.05 12.05
C ALA A 445 7.37 20.95 11.74
N SER A 446 8.25 20.46 10.85
CA SER A 446 9.34 21.23 10.26
C SER A 446 9.08 21.40 8.76
N GLU A 447 9.12 22.64 8.29
CA GLU A 447 9.04 22.94 6.86
C GLU A 447 10.24 22.32 6.14
N ILE A 448 9.98 21.63 5.03
CA ILE A 448 11.03 21.10 4.15
C ILE A 448 10.99 21.83 2.82
N ALA A 449 12.14 21.89 2.14
CA ALA A 449 12.18 22.53 0.82
C ALA A 449 11.26 21.76 -0.15
N PRO A 450 10.59 22.46 -1.09
CA PRO A 450 9.91 21.79 -2.19
C PRO A 450 10.86 20.81 -2.89
N ASP A 451 10.31 19.68 -3.34
CA ASP A 451 11.07 18.62 -4.03
C ASP A 451 12.21 18.00 -3.19
N THR A 452 12.20 18.14 -1.86
CA THR A 452 13.13 17.42 -0.98
C THR A 452 13.06 15.92 -1.24
N ALA A 453 14.21 15.26 -1.34
CA ALA A 453 14.28 13.83 -1.57
C ALA A 453 13.60 13.07 -0.42
N ARG A 454 12.61 12.24 -0.74
CA ARG A 454 11.86 11.46 0.25
C ARG A 454 12.59 10.14 0.54
N PRO A 455 12.88 9.82 1.81
CA PRO A 455 13.43 8.52 2.16
C PRO A 455 12.40 7.40 2.00
N TRP A 456 12.80 6.31 1.34
CA TRP A 456 12.04 5.06 1.28
C TRP A 456 12.22 4.19 2.53
N GLY A 457 13.22 4.51 3.35
CA GLY A 457 13.57 3.79 4.56
C GLY A 457 15.02 4.07 4.96
N LEU A 458 15.46 3.43 6.03
CA LEU A 458 16.83 3.53 6.53
C LEU A 458 17.58 2.23 6.34
N LEU A 459 18.73 2.33 5.69
CA LEU A 459 19.66 1.22 5.50
C LEU A 459 20.89 1.43 6.39
N ASP A 460 20.90 0.80 7.57
CA ASP A 460 21.89 1.03 8.65
C ASP A 460 22.08 2.53 8.94
N GLY A 461 20.95 3.22 9.17
CA GLY A 461 20.92 4.65 9.42
C GLY A 461 21.13 5.55 8.19
N ARG A 462 21.40 5.01 6.99
CA ARG A 462 21.47 5.82 5.76
C ARG A 462 20.09 5.98 5.14
N ALA A 463 19.71 7.19 4.74
CA ALA A 463 18.46 7.39 4.01
C ALA A 463 18.58 6.85 2.59
N VAL A 464 17.70 5.92 2.23
CA VAL A 464 17.58 5.42 0.87
C VAL A 464 16.64 6.34 0.10
N VAL A 465 17.18 7.09 -0.87
CA VAL A 465 16.42 8.08 -1.65
C VAL A 465 16.56 7.82 -3.15
N VAL A 466 15.58 8.29 -3.91
CA VAL A 466 15.59 8.23 -5.38
C VAL A 466 15.63 9.63 -5.96
N ALA A 467 16.50 9.85 -6.93
CA ALA A 467 16.45 11.04 -7.78
C ALA A 467 16.60 10.63 -9.25
N GLY A 468 15.54 10.86 -10.03
CA GLY A 468 15.46 10.36 -11.40
C GLY A 468 15.47 8.83 -11.45
N GLU A 469 16.42 8.25 -12.17
CA GLU A 469 16.61 6.81 -12.35
C GLU A 469 17.82 6.30 -11.54
N THR A 470 18.11 6.95 -10.40
CA THR A 470 19.24 6.59 -9.54
C THR A 470 18.82 6.53 -8.08
N LEU A 471 19.18 5.41 -7.45
CA LEU A 471 19.07 5.15 -6.03
C LEU A 471 20.32 5.65 -5.32
N TYR A 472 20.17 6.32 -4.19
CA TYR A 472 21.27 6.84 -3.37
C TYR A 472 21.10 6.40 -1.91
N GLY A 473 22.23 6.17 -1.23
CA GLY A 473 22.28 6.05 0.23
C GLY A 473 22.93 7.28 0.85
N LEU A 474 22.13 8.20 1.39
CA LEU A 474 22.62 9.43 2.03
C LEU A 474 23.05 9.15 3.47
N SER A 475 24.21 9.69 3.86
CA SER A 475 24.72 9.54 5.22
C SER A 475 23.99 10.46 6.21
N PRO A 476 23.83 10.09 7.49
CA PRO A 476 23.41 11.01 8.54
C PRO A 476 24.33 12.24 8.65
N GLU A 477 23.79 13.37 9.12
CA GLU A 477 24.58 14.57 9.47
C GLU A 477 25.39 14.47 10.77
#